data_AF-A0A4V3JRZ3-F1
#
_entry.id   AF-A0A4V3JRZ3-F1
#
_cell.length_a   1.000
_cell.length_b   1.000
_cell.length_c   1.000
_cell.angle_alpha   90.00
_cell.angle_beta   90.00
_cell.angle_gamma   90.00
#
_symmetry.space_group_name_H-M   'P 1'
#
loop_
_entity.id
_entity.type
_entity.pdbx_description
1 polymer ?
#
loop_
_entity_poly.entity_id
_entity_poly.type
_entity_poly.pdbx_seq_one_letter_code
_entity_poly.pdbx_strand_id
1 'polypeptide(L)'
;MKLKYGSILLILSVSVFGWESKDKTETIVDWRSGEIRKTIEVKLPKVVFHPDDPDYNKVGTAKNLTEARTIAKETAKEEIQKYLYRSMENLKLDSNLLLREKIAQDESFREIFQEIYEKEPIEIQTRYAGNSLLATGILSLKGKKGILSHITLPYSSENFPEAHPIHTPADPYTGLIVDARHLGVEPALFSEIRDEDGIGIYSPLFVKKSSVVNYGYIRYYANPKDAMKEEVAGMKPLFTTALGVSGKLGADLVISNEDAEKILASPKSREALLKGKVIVLLGKREK
;
A
#
# COMPACT_ATOMS: atom_id res chain seq x y z
N MET A 1 -56.09 -5.78 -3.04
CA MET A 1 -54.96 -6.66 -2.64
C MET A 1 -53.85 -6.49 -3.69
N LYS A 2 -52.87 -5.61 -3.45
CA LYS A 2 -51.74 -5.35 -4.37
C LYS A 2 -50.45 -5.84 -3.71
N LEU A 3 -49.87 -6.93 -4.21
CA LEU A 3 -48.52 -7.35 -3.81
C LEU A 3 -47.50 -6.49 -4.56
N LYS A 4 -46.69 -5.75 -3.79
CA LYS A 4 -45.46 -5.09 -4.26
C LYS A 4 -44.38 -6.16 -4.40
N TYR A 5 -43.85 -6.35 -5.61
CA TYR A 5 -42.53 -6.93 -5.79
C TYR A 5 -41.54 -5.79 -6.01
N GLY A 6 -40.86 -5.40 -4.94
CA GLY A 6 -39.66 -4.57 -5.04
C GLY A 6 -38.49 -5.50 -5.37
N SER A 7 -38.01 -5.44 -6.61
CA SER A 7 -36.74 -6.08 -6.99
C SER A 7 -35.61 -5.32 -6.31
N ILE A 8 -35.13 -5.83 -5.18
CA ILE A 8 -33.84 -5.46 -4.62
C ILE A 8 -32.79 -6.12 -5.52
N LEU A 9 -32.25 -5.34 -6.46
CA LEU A 9 -31.06 -5.75 -7.19
C LEU A 9 -29.87 -5.59 -6.23
N LEU A 10 -29.61 -6.65 -5.46
CA LEU A 10 -28.44 -6.78 -4.62
C LEU A 10 -27.23 -6.91 -5.56
N ILE A 11 -26.53 -5.81 -5.82
CA ILE A 11 -25.21 -5.85 -6.45
C ILE A 11 -24.28 -6.49 -5.42
N LEU A 12 -24.18 -7.81 -5.46
CA LEU A 12 -23.08 -8.56 -4.85
C LEU A 12 -21.81 -8.19 -5.62
N SER A 13 -21.21 -7.06 -5.27
CA SER A 13 -19.82 -6.81 -5.60
C SER A 13 -19.02 -7.88 -4.87
N VAL A 14 -18.49 -8.84 -5.63
CA VAL A 14 -17.47 -9.75 -5.11
C VAL A 14 -16.32 -8.84 -4.70
N SER A 15 -16.24 -8.55 -3.41
CA SER A 15 -15.21 -7.68 -2.85
C SER A 15 -13.90 -8.42 -2.99
N VAL A 16 -13.14 -8.07 -4.03
CA VAL A 16 -11.77 -8.53 -4.23
C VAL A 16 -10.96 -7.87 -3.11
N PHE A 17 -10.57 -8.63 -2.08
CA PHE A 17 -9.80 -8.06 -0.97
C PHE A 17 -8.31 -8.21 -1.26
N GLY A 18 -7.62 -7.07 -1.31
CA GLY A 18 -6.16 -7.03 -1.29
C GLY A 18 -5.60 -7.43 0.08
N TRP A 19 -4.28 -7.52 0.18
CA TRP A 19 -3.63 -7.63 1.48
C TRP A 19 -3.67 -6.29 2.22
N GLU A 20 -4.17 -6.32 3.45
CA GLU A 20 -4.16 -5.18 4.37
C GLU A 20 -3.25 -5.49 5.56
N SER A 21 -2.43 -4.52 5.94
CA SER A 21 -1.66 -4.55 7.19
C SER A 21 -2.28 -3.56 8.18
N LYS A 22 -2.43 -3.96 9.45
CA LYS A 22 -3.00 -3.11 10.49
C LYS A 22 -1.98 -2.93 11.62
N ASP A 23 -1.69 -1.69 11.97
CA ASP A 23 -0.80 -1.38 13.10
C ASP A 23 -1.54 -1.37 14.45
N LYS A 24 -0.79 -1.17 15.55
CA LYS A 24 -1.35 -1.12 16.91
C LYS A 24 -2.31 0.06 17.15
N THR A 25 -2.27 1.08 16.29
CA THR A 25 -3.15 2.25 16.35
C THR A 25 -4.37 2.07 15.46
N GLU A 26 -4.56 0.89 14.88
CA GLU A 26 -5.62 0.60 13.91
C GLU A 26 -5.50 1.38 12.59
N THR A 27 -4.30 1.88 12.28
CA THR A 27 -4.00 2.43 10.96
C THR A 27 -3.82 1.28 9.98
N ILE A 28 -4.52 1.34 8.85
CA ILE A 28 -4.56 0.28 7.84
C ILE A 28 -3.70 0.72 6.65
N VAL A 29 -2.81 -0.16 6.20
CA VAL A 29 -2.11 -0.06 4.92
C VAL A 29 -2.75 -1.05 3.97
N ASP A 30 -3.46 -0.55 2.97
CA ASP A 30 -4.06 -1.33 1.89
C ASP A 30 -3.07 -1.38 0.72
N TRP A 31 -2.42 -2.53 0.56
CA TRP A 31 -1.38 -2.70 -0.43
C TRP A 31 -1.92 -2.91 -1.85
N ARG A 32 -3.23 -3.16 -1.99
CA ARG A 32 -3.90 -3.23 -3.30
C ARG A 32 -4.25 -1.83 -3.79
N SER A 33 -5.01 -1.10 -2.99
CA SER A 33 -5.41 0.27 -3.34
C SER A 33 -4.22 1.22 -3.31
N GLY A 34 -3.19 0.90 -2.53
CA GLY A 34 -2.01 1.73 -2.32
C GLY A 34 -2.35 2.93 -1.45
N GLU A 35 -3.02 2.70 -0.34
CA GLU A 35 -3.49 3.73 0.59
C GLU A 35 -3.14 3.37 2.03
N ILE A 36 -2.79 4.38 2.81
CA ILE A 36 -2.75 4.30 4.27
C ILE A 36 -3.97 5.04 4.80
N ARG A 37 -4.80 4.37 5.60
CA ARG A 37 -6.07 4.91 6.10
C ARG A 37 -6.14 4.88 7.62
N LYS A 38 -6.67 5.94 8.18
CA LYS A 38 -6.99 6.04 9.61
C LYS A 38 -8.35 6.68 9.79
N THR A 39 -9.24 5.99 10.50
CA THR A 39 -10.52 6.54 10.94
C THR A 39 -10.47 6.80 12.45
N ILE A 40 -10.99 7.95 12.86
CA ILE A 40 -11.17 8.34 14.25
C ILE A 40 -12.56 8.94 14.48
N GLU A 41 -12.98 8.93 15.74
CA GLU A 41 -14.18 9.58 16.22
C GLU A 41 -13.79 10.67 17.21
N VAL A 42 -14.21 11.91 16.92
CA VAL A 42 -13.96 13.07 17.79
C VAL A 42 -15.31 13.60 18.28
N LYS A 43 -15.53 13.58 19.59
CA LYS A 43 -16.74 14.18 20.19
C LYS A 43 -16.70 15.70 20.02
N LEU A 44 -17.84 16.29 19.68
CA LEU A 44 -17.96 17.74 19.61
C LEU A 44 -17.81 18.34 21.02
N PRO A 45 -17.03 19.41 21.18
CA PRO A 45 -16.97 20.19 22.42
C PRO A 45 -18.36 20.59 22.92
N LYS A 46 -18.51 20.65 24.25
CA LYS A 46 -19.72 21.21 24.87
C LYS A 46 -19.87 22.66 24.44
N VAL A 47 -21.06 23.03 23.96
CA VAL A 47 -21.37 24.42 23.61
C VAL A 47 -21.74 25.19 24.88
N VAL A 48 -20.99 26.25 25.17
CA VAL A 48 -21.13 27.13 26.33
C VAL A 48 -21.16 28.58 25.85
N PHE A 49 -22.30 29.23 25.97
CA PHE A 49 -22.52 30.58 25.41
C PHE A 49 -22.82 31.64 26.48
N HIS A 50 -23.18 31.26 27.70
CA HIS A 50 -23.55 32.19 28.77
C HIS A 50 -22.40 32.36 29.78
N PRO A 51 -22.05 33.59 30.21
CA PRO A 51 -21.02 33.83 31.22
C PRO A 51 -21.24 33.14 32.57
N ASP A 52 -22.51 32.89 32.90
CA ASP A 52 -22.89 32.22 34.16
C ASP A 52 -22.72 30.69 34.11
N ASP A 53 -22.45 30.09 32.93
CA ASP A 53 -22.11 28.68 32.87
C ASP A 53 -20.73 28.48 33.53
N PRO A 54 -20.58 27.55 34.49
CA PRO A 54 -19.32 27.31 35.17
C PRO A 54 -18.19 26.91 34.22
N ASP A 55 -18.52 26.48 33.00
CA ASP A 55 -17.56 26.10 31.96
C ASP A 55 -17.28 27.22 30.93
N TYR A 56 -17.76 28.44 31.16
CA TYR A 56 -17.52 29.56 30.26
C TYR A 56 -16.03 29.82 30.05
N ASN A 57 -15.60 29.87 28.78
CA ASN A 57 -14.20 29.99 28.36
C ASN A 57 -13.24 28.89 28.88
N LYS A 58 -13.73 27.73 29.34
CA LYS A 58 -12.86 26.60 29.68
C LYS A 58 -12.32 25.91 28.41
N VAL A 59 -11.10 25.39 28.51
CA VAL A 59 -10.47 24.56 27.46
C VAL A 59 -11.36 23.35 27.16
N GLY A 60 -11.58 23.06 25.87
CA GLY A 60 -12.45 21.97 25.43
C GLY A 60 -13.93 22.30 25.35
N THR A 61 -14.31 23.58 25.46
CA THR A 61 -15.67 24.09 25.18
C THR A 61 -15.70 24.93 23.91
N ALA A 62 -16.90 25.23 23.40
CA ALA A 62 -17.11 26.08 22.23
C ALA A 62 -18.24 27.09 22.47
N LYS A 63 -18.18 28.29 21.90
CA LYS A 63 -19.21 29.32 22.10
C LYS A 63 -20.47 29.04 21.29
N ASN A 64 -20.35 28.27 20.20
CA ASN A 64 -21.45 27.86 19.35
C ASN A 64 -21.12 26.55 18.61
N LEU A 65 -22.11 26.01 17.89
CA LEU A 65 -21.95 24.76 17.15
C LEU A 65 -20.92 24.85 16.02
N THR A 66 -20.77 26.01 15.38
CA THR A 66 -19.78 26.21 14.31
C THR A 66 -18.37 26.08 14.88
N GLU A 67 -18.09 26.73 16.00
CA GLU A 67 -16.81 26.63 16.70
C GLU A 67 -16.56 25.20 17.21
N ALA A 68 -17.57 24.53 17.77
CA ALA A 68 -17.45 23.12 18.20
C ALA A 68 -17.05 22.20 17.03
N ARG A 69 -17.63 22.43 15.85
CA ARG A 69 -17.31 21.70 14.62
C ARG A 69 -15.92 22.02 14.10
N THR A 70 -15.49 23.28 14.15
CA THR A 70 -14.13 23.67 13.77
C THR A 70 -13.10 23.00 14.67
N ILE A 71 -13.27 23.09 16.00
CA ILE A 71 -12.39 22.43 16.97
C ILE A 71 -12.30 20.93 16.69
N ALA A 72 -13.45 20.25 16.53
CA ALA A 72 -13.45 18.82 16.25
C ALA A 72 -12.72 18.44 14.95
N LYS A 73 -12.82 19.28 13.89
CA LYS A 73 -12.10 19.06 12.63
C LYS A 73 -10.60 19.24 12.77
N GLU A 74 -10.15 20.29 13.46
CA GLU A 74 -8.72 20.52 13.70
C GLU A 74 -8.11 19.40 14.56
N THR A 75 -8.78 19.03 15.66
CA THR A 75 -8.38 17.87 16.48
C THR A 75 -8.29 16.59 15.64
N ALA A 76 -9.29 16.35 14.79
CA ALA A 76 -9.28 15.17 13.94
C ALA A 76 -8.12 15.19 12.94
N LYS A 77 -7.84 16.36 12.34
CA LYS A 77 -6.74 16.54 11.39
C LYS A 77 -5.39 16.23 12.04
N GLU A 78 -5.11 16.82 13.20
CA GLU A 78 -3.84 16.62 13.93
C GLU A 78 -3.62 15.15 14.31
N GLU A 79 -4.65 14.48 14.85
CA GLU A 79 -4.55 13.07 15.22
C GLU A 79 -4.35 12.16 14.02
N ILE A 80 -5.14 12.36 12.95
CA ILE A 80 -5.00 11.60 11.70
C ILE A 80 -3.60 11.77 11.11
N GLN A 81 -3.09 13.00 11.04
CA GLN A 81 -1.77 13.31 10.48
C GLN A 81 -0.67 12.56 11.22
N LYS A 82 -0.70 12.61 12.56
CA LYS A 82 0.22 11.86 13.42
C LYS A 82 0.21 10.36 13.14
N TYR A 83 -0.97 9.74 13.04
CA TYR A 83 -1.09 8.30 12.81
C TYR A 83 -0.65 7.91 11.40
N LEU A 84 -1.04 8.67 10.37
CA LEU A 84 -0.71 8.37 8.98
C LEU A 84 0.77 8.53 8.70
N TYR A 85 1.42 9.60 9.18
CA TYR A 85 2.87 9.76 8.99
C TYR A 85 3.67 8.72 9.76
N ARG A 86 3.28 8.42 11.00
CA ARG A 86 3.91 7.31 11.74
C ARG A 86 3.77 5.99 10.99
N SER A 87 2.61 5.70 10.42
CA SER A 87 2.39 4.47 9.65
C SER A 87 3.25 4.44 8.38
N MET A 88 3.28 5.55 7.62
CA MET A 88 4.12 5.75 6.44
C MET A 88 5.61 5.52 6.75
N GLU A 89 6.12 6.16 7.80
CA GLU A 89 7.51 6.04 8.26
C GLU A 89 7.89 4.61 8.68
N ASN A 90 6.93 3.83 9.16
CA ASN A 90 7.12 2.43 9.55
C ASN A 90 6.94 1.44 8.40
N LEU A 91 6.64 1.91 7.18
CA LEU A 91 6.66 1.04 6.01
C LEU A 91 8.09 0.55 5.76
N LYS A 92 8.20 -0.71 5.39
CA LYS A 92 9.44 -1.26 4.84
C LYS A 92 9.66 -0.63 3.47
N LEU A 93 10.80 0.03 3.31
CA LEU A 93 11.22 0.52 2.00
C LEU A 93 11.58 -0.68 1.13
N ASP A 94 12.44 -1.54 1.66
CA ASP A 94 12.94 -2.78 1.05
C ASP A 94 13.14 -3.86 2.15
N SER A 95 13.87 -4.93 1.84
CA SER A 95 14.16 -6.00 2.80
C SER A 95 15.21 -5.67 3.86
N ASN A 96 15.78 -4.47 3.87
CA ASN A 96 16.86 -4.07 4.78
C ASN A 96 16.47 -2.87 5.66
N LEU A 97 15.73 -1.91 5.12
CA LEU A 97 15.43 -0.63 5.75
C LEU A 97 13.94 -0.32 5.82
N LEU A 98 13.54 0.28 6.94
CA LEU A 98 12.30 1.03 7.06
C LEU A 98 12.46 2.42 6.43
N LEU A 99 11.34 3.02 6.04
CA LEU A 99 11.33 4.36 5.46
C LEU A 99 11.90 5.41 6.43
N ARG A 100 11.56 5.35 7.72
CA ARG A 100 12.15 6.21 8.77
C ARG A 100 13.66 6.07 8.89
N GLU A 101 14.19 4.86 8.69
CA GLU A 101 15.63 4.61 8.78
C GLU A 101 16.33 5.19 7.55
N LYS A 102 15.73 5.03 6.36
CA LYS A 102 16.21 5.67 5.14
C LYS A 102 16.19 7.19 5.25
N ILE A 103 15.09 7.77 5.73
CA ILE A 103 14.99 9.21 5.98
C ILE A 103 16.08 9.65 6.95
N ALA A 104 16.29 8.96 8.07
CA ALA A 104 17.32 9.35 9.03
C ALA A 104 18.73 9.34 8.42
N GLN A 105 19.04 8.38 7.56
CA GLN A 105 20.39 8.15 7.02
C GLN A 105 20.72 8.98 5.78
N ASP A 106 19.73 9.36 4.96
CA ASP A 106 19.95 9.95 3.63
C ASP A 106 19.40 11.38 3.55
N GLU A 107 20.28 12.34 3.25
CA GLU A 107 19.95 13.77 3.22
C GLU A 107 18.88 14.12 2.18
N SER A 108 18.99 13.56 0.98
CA SER A 108 18.01 13.79 -0.08
C SER A 108 16.64 13.23 0.31
N PHE A 109 16.58 12.07 0.98
CA PHE A 109 15.33 11.57 1.53
C PHE A 109 14.78 12.49 2.64
N ARG A 110 15.62 13.07 3.51
CA ARG A 110 15.13 14.02 4.53
C ARG A 110 14.45 15.22 3.89
N GLU A 111 15.09 15.84 2.91
CA GLU A 111 14.55 17.02 2.21
C GLU A 111 13.22 16.69 1.52
N ILE A 112 13.16 15.56 0.82
CA ILE A 112 11.95 15.08 0.16
C ILE A 112 10.81 14.88 1.16
N PHE A 113 11.08 14.26 2.30
CA PHE A 113 10.04 13.99 3.29
C PHE A 113 9.62 15.25 4.05
N GLN A 114 10.52 16.21 4.28
CA GLN A 114 10.16 17.55 4.76
C GLN A 114 9.16 18.22 3.82
N GLU A 115 9.39 18.19 2.51
CA GLU A 115 8.45 18.73 1.51
C GLU A 115 7.09 18.00 1.56
N ILE A 116 7.08 16.68 1.76
CA ILE A 116 5.83 15.90 1.92
C ILE A 116 5.07 16.32 3.18
N TYR A 117 5.76 16.54 4.30
CA TYR A 117 5.14 16.99 5.54
C TYR A 117 4.55 18.40 5.38
N GLU A 118 5.24 19.30 4.68
CA GLU A 118 4.77 20.67 4.41
C GLU A 118 3.58 20.72 3.45
N LYS A 119 3.56 19.87 2.42
CA LYS A 119 2.47 19.83 1.43
C LYS A 119 1.17 19.20 1.95
N GLU A 120 1.23 18.50 3.08
CA GLU A 120 0.10 17.80 3.71
C GLU A 120 -0.80 17.05 2.71
N PRO A 121 -0.31 16.00 2.03
CA PRO A 121 -1.06 15.30 0.97
C PRO A 121 -2.22 14.44 1.48
N ILE A 122 -2.58 14.55 2.76
CA ILE A 122 -3.60 13.73 3.40
C ILE A 122 -4.98 14.24 3.00
N GLU A 123 -5.78 13.38 2.37
CA GLU A 123 -7.18 13.66 2.11
C GLU A 123 -8.01 13.29 3.35
N ILE A 124 -8.81 14.23 3.85
CA ILE A 124 -9.69 14.00 5.00
C ILE A 124 -11.15 14.03 4.57
N GLN A 125 -11.82 12.91 4.77
CA GLN A 125 -13.26 12.78 4.59
C GLN A 125 -13.93 12.83 5.96
N THR A 126 -15.02 13.59 6.09
CA THR A 126 -15.72 13.74 7.37
C THR A 126 -17.21 13.51 7.24
N ARG A 127 -17.81 12.97 8.30
CA ARG A 127 -19.26 12.90 8.47
C ARG A 127 -19.62 13.05 9.94
N TYR A 128 -20.77 13.65 10.23
CA TYR A 128 -21.29 13.70 11.60
C TYR A 128 -22.11 12.44 11.89
N ALA A 129 -21.96 11.93 13.12
CA ALA A 129 -22.77 10.85 13.66
C ALA A 129 -23.16 11.23 15.11
N GLY A 130 -24.40 11.64 15.31
CA GLY A 130 -24.85 12.16 16.61
C GLY A 130 -24.06 13.41 17.01
N ASN A 131 -23.43 13.38 18.20
CA ASN A 131 -22.58 14.46 18.70
C ASN A 131 -21.09 14.29 18.39
N SER A 132 -20.73 13.38 17.48
CA SER A 132 -19.36 13.12 17.09
C SER A 132 -19.10 13.44 15.62
N LEU A 133 -17.86 13.80 15.33
CA LEU A 133 -17.28 13.85 14.00
C LEU A 133 -16.56 12.52 13.75
N LEU A 134 -16.96 11.80 12.72
CA LEU A 134 -16.19 10.69 12.18
C LEU A 134 -15.33 11.22 11.03
N ALA A 135 -14.01 11.07 11.17
CA ALA A 135 -13.04 11.53 10.19
C ALA A 135 -12.19 10.35 9.71
N THR A 136 -12.03 10.23 8.40
CA THR A 136 -11.14 9.26 7.76
C THR A 136 -10.08 10.02 6.98
N GLY A 137 -8.83 9.87 7.39
CA GLY A 137 -7.68 10.33 6.63
C GLY A 137 -7.17 9.26 5.69
N ILE A 138 -6.76 9.68 4.50
CA ILE A 138 -6.21 8.83 3.45
C ILE A 138 -4.91 9.44 2.96
N LEU A 139 -3.83 8.67 3.04
CA LEU A 139 -2.53 9.00 2.45
C LEU A 139 -2.23 8.02 1.32
N SER A 140 -2.16 8.53 0.10
CA SER A 140 -1.94 7.70 -1.10
C SER A 140 -0.47 7.34 -1.28
N LEU A 141 -0.18 6.08 -1.60
CA LEU A 141 1.13 5.62 -2.03
C LEU A 141 1.34 5.89 -3.52
N LYS A 142 0.30 5.71 -4.34
CA LYS A 142 0.34 5.87 -5.80
C LYS A 142 -0.14 7.25 -6.26
N GLY A 143 0.09 7.54 -7.53
CA GLY A 143 -0.32 8.76 -8.21
C GLY A 143 0.68 9.89 -8.04
N LYS A 144 0.46 10.99 -8.76
CA LYS A 144 1.38 12.14 -8.80
C LYS A 144 1.64 12.75 -7.42
N LYS A 145 0.64 12.72 -6.53
CA LYS A 145 0.70 13.23 -5.16
C LYS A 145 1.01 12.15 -4.12
N GLY A 146 1.16 10.89 -4.54
CA GLY A 146 1.39 9.78 -3.62
C GLY A 146 2.86 9.60 -3.29
N ILE A 147 3.14 8.92 -2.17
CA ILE A 147 4.51 8.77 -1.63
C ILE A 147 5.50 8.19 -2.66
N LEU A 148 5.07 7.26 -3.52
CA LEU A 148 5.95 6.65 -4.54
C LEU A 148 6.48 7.65 -5.58
N SER A 149 5.83 8.79 -5.81
CA SER A 149 6.35 9.83 -6.74
C SER A 149 7.62 10.50 -6.21
N HIS A 150 7.77 10.50 -4.89
CA HIS A 150 8.85 11.13 -4.16
C HIS A 150 10.02 10.20 -3.87
N ILE A 151 9.81 8.87 -3.90
CA ILE A 151 10.90 7.92 -3.63
C ILE A 151 11.91 7.92 -4.79
N THR A 152 13.17 8.16 -4.45
CA THR A 152 14.32 8.14 -5.37
C THR A 152 15.09 6.82 -5.21
N LEU A 153 14.99 5.98 -6.23
CA LEU A 153 15.76 4.74 -6.37
C LEU A 153 16.41 4.76 -7.76
N PRO A 154 17.45 3.93 -8.00
CA PRO A 154 18.06 3.76 -9.33
C PRO A 154 17.13 3.01 -10.29
N TYR A 155 15.97 3.60 -10.60
CA TYR A 155 15.00 3.01 -11.52
C TYR A 155 15.56 2.90 -12.94
N SER A 156 15.34 1.75 -13.58
CA SER A 156 15.81 1.50 -14.95
C SER A 156 17.30 1.78 -15.15
N SER A 157 18.13 1.57 -14.11
CA SER A 157 19.58 1.74 -14.16
C SER A 157 20.30 0.52 -14.73
N GLU A 158 19.65 -0.64 -14.75
CA GLU A 158 20.23 -1.89 -15.21
C GLU A 158 19.40 -2.53 -16.32
N ASN A 159 20.08 -3.31 -17.17
CA ASN A 159 19.42 -4.12 -18.17
C ASN A 159 18.74 -5.32 -17.50
N PHE A 160 17.54 -5.66 -17.98
CA PHE A 160 16.84 -6.85 -17.51
C PHE A 160 17.66 -8.10 -17.90
N PRO A 161 17.87 -9.07 -16.98
CA PRO A 161 18.63 -10.27 -17.28
C PRO A 161 17.98 -11.08 -18.41
N GLU A 162 18.83 -11.73 -19.20
CA GLU A 162 18.39 -12.63 -20.27
C GLU A 162 18.84 -14.06 -19.96
N ALA A 163 17.94 -15.03 -20.17
CA ALA A 163 18.30 -16.44 -20.05
C ALA A 163 19.19 -16.85 -21.23
N HIS A 164 20.40 -17.35 -20.95
CA HIS A 164 21.31 -17.92 -21.92
C HIS A 164 21.97 -19.19 -21.35
N PRO A 165 21.82 -20.37 -21.97
CA PRO A 165 20.98 -20.70 -23.14
C PRO A 165 19.50 -20.90 -22.76
N ILE A 166 18.60 -20.60 -23.70
CA ILE A 166 17.16 -20.93 -23.55
C ILE A 166 17.00 -22.45 -23.75
N HIS A 167 16.98 -23.21 -22.65
CA HIS A 167 16.75 -24.66 -22.69
C HIS A 167 15.25 -25.03 -22.79
N THR A 168 14.36 -24.07 -22.55
CA THR A 168 12.92 -24.27 -22.40
C THR A 168 12.15 -23.45 -23.43
N PRO A 169 11.07 -23.95 -24.07
CA PRO A 169 10.26 -23.13 -24.97
C PRO A 169 9.82 -21.82 -24.31
N ALA A 170 10.06 -20.69 -24.98
CA ALA A 170 9.81 -19.34 -24.48
C ALA A 170 8.31 -18.99 -24.49
N ASP A 171 7.53 -19.72 -23.69
CA ASP A 171 6.12 -19.44 -23.48
C ASP A 171 5.96 -18.03 -22.89
N PRO A 172 5.23 -17.12 -23.56
CA PRO A 172 5.06 -15.76 -23.07
C PRO A 172 4.07 -15.75 -21.90
N TYR A 173 4.46 -15.09 -20.81
CA TYR A 173 3.61 -14.83 -19.66
C TYR A 173 3.21 -13.36 -19.61
N THR A 174 2.00 -13.10 -19.12
CA THR A 174 1.44 -11.74 -19.03
C THR A 174 1.73 -11.03 -17.72
N GLY A 175 2.34 -11.74 -16.76
CA GLY A 175 2.64 -11.28 -15.42
C GLY A 175 3.21 -12.42 -14.57
N LEU A 176 3.55 -12.11 -13.33
CA LEU A 176 4.09 -13.05 -12.35
C LEU A 176 3.21 -13.06 -11.09
N ILE A 177 2.84 -14.25 -10.64
CA ILE A 177 2.21 -14.48 -9.34
C ILE A 177 3.14 -15.39 -8.53
N VAL A 178 3.64 -14.89 -7.41
CA VAL A 178 4.50 -15.65 -6.49
C VAL A 178 3.70 -16.04 -5.25
N ASP A 179 3.56 -17.33 -5.01
CA ASP A 179 2.94 -17.85 -3.79
C ASP A 179 3.96 -17.93 -2.64
N ALA A 180 3.87 -17.00 -1.71
CA ALA A 180 4.70 -16.94 -0.51
C ALA A 180 3.90 -17.14 0.78
N ARG A 181 2.68 -17.70 0.68
CA ARG A 181 1.75 -17.80 1.81
C ARG A 181 2.30 -18.61 2.99
N HIS A 182 3.22 -19.53 2.72
CA HIS A 182 3.83 -20.42 3.70
C HIS A 182 5.09 -19.84 4.38
N LEU A 183 5.58 -18.69 3.94
CA LEU A 183 6.88 -18.14 4.37
C LEU A 183 6.79 -16.99 5.38
N GLY A 184 5.58 -16.55 5.73
CA GLY A 184 5.38 -15.45 6.68
C GLY A 184 6.03 -14.14 6.22
N VAL A 185 6.08 -13.89 4.90
CA VAL A 185 6.62 -12.66 4.30
C VAL A 185 5.81 -11.46 4.74
N GLU A 186 6.51 -10.36 4.98
CA GLU A 186 5.89 -9.07 5.30
C GLU A 186 6.06 -8.10 4.12
N PRO A 187 4.99 -7.39 3.72
CA PRO A 187 5.03 -6.53 2.55
C PRO A 187 5.99 -5.34 2.72
N ALA A 188 6.67 -4.98 1.64
CA ALA A 188 7.48 -3.78 1.51
C ALA A 188 7.15 -3.00 0.24
N LEU A 189 7.54 -1.72 0.20
CA LEU A 189 7.35 -0.84 -0.95
C LEU A 189 8.13 -1.34 -2.18
N PHE A 190 9.34 -1.86 -1.97
CA PHE A 190 10.25 -2.35 -3.00
C PHE A 190 10.90 -3.69 -2.62
N SER A 191 10.09 -4.75 -2.52
CA SER A 191 10.62 -6.11 -2.36
C SER A 191 11.19 -6.64 -3.66
N GLU A 192 12.32 -7.33 -3.60
CA GLU A 192 12.91 -7.97 -4.76
C GLU A 192 12.51 -9.44 -4.88
N ILE A 193 12.54 -9.95 -6.10
CA ILE A 193 12.42 -11.39 -6.38
C ILE A 193 13.73 -11.82 -7.03
N ARG A 194 14.34 -12.87 -6.51
CA ARG A 194 15.60 -13.43 -6.97
C ARG A 194 15.46 -14.93 -7.21
N ASP A 195 16.37 -15.50 -7.98
CA ASP A 195 16.51 -16.95 -8.08
C ASP A 195 17.42 -17.51 -6.97
N GLU A 196 17.72 -18.81 -7.01
CA GLU A 196 18.50 -19.52 -5.99
C GLU A 196 19.98 -19.09 -6.00
N ASP A 197 20.48 -18.65 -7.16
CA ASP A 197 21.84 -18.13 -7.34
C ASP A 197 21.97 -16.63 -6.97
N GLY A 198 20.84 -16.01 -6.61
CA GLY A 198 20.78 -14.61 -6.19
C GLY A 198 20.66 -13.61 -7.33
N ILE A 199 20.42 -14.07 -8.56
CA ILE A 199 20.16 -13.23 -9.73
C ILE A 199 18.81 -12.55 -9.57
N GLY A 200 18.78 -11.24 -9.76
CA GLY A 200 17.55 -10.44 -9.65
C GLY A 200 16.58 -10.72 -10.78
N ILE A 201 15.42 -11.30 -10.48
CA ILE A 201 14.32 -11.53 -11.43
C ILE A 201 13.37 -10.33 -11.47
N TYR A 202 13.20 -9.65 -10.34
CA TYR A 202 12.41 -8.44 -10.25
C TYR A 202 13.01 -7.50 -9.20
N SER A 203 13.40 -6.30 -9.63
CA SER A 203 14.05 -5.28 -8.80
C SER A 203 13.64 -3.86 -9.25
N PRO A 204 13.64 -2.85 -8.36
CA PRO A 204 13.52 -1.44 -8.75
C PRO A 204 14.51 -1.05 -9.87
N LEU A 205 15.67 -1.71 -9.96
CA LEU A 205 16.72 -1.46 -10.94
C LEU A 205 16.25 -1.61 -12.40
N PHE A 206 15.22 -2.43 -12.65
CA PHE A 206 14.73 -2.71 -13.99
C PHE A 206 13.48 -1.88 -14.35
N VAL A 207 12.61 -1.63 -13.37
CA VAL A 207 11.28 -1.03 -13.62
C VAL A 207 11.34 0.48 -13.83
N LYS A 208 10.42 1.00 -14.64
CA LYS A 208 10.29 2.45 -14.85
C LYS A 208 9.62 3.12 -13.64
N LYS A 209 10.18 4.24 -13.17
CA LYS A 209 9.58 5.06 -12.10
C LYS A 209 8.11 5.42 -12.40
N SER A 210 7.79 5.79 -13.64
CA SER A 210 6.41 6.14 -14.02
C SER A 210 5.41 4.99 -13.85
N SER A 211 5.84 3.74 -14.09
CA SER A 211 5.01 2.56 -13.81
C SER A 211 4.76 2.41 -12.32
N VAL A 212 5.80 2.55 -11.50
CA VAL A 212 5.71 2.50 -10.03
C VAL A 212 4.77 3.58 -9.49
N VAL A 213 4.90 4.82 -9.97
CA VAL A 213 4.08 5.93 -9.50
C VAL A 213 2.61 5.72 -9.86
N ASN A 214 2.30 5.36 -11.10
CA ASN A 214 0.91 5.28 -11.55
C ASN A 214 0.23 3.99 -11.09
N TYR A 215 0.97 2.89 -11.11
CA TYR A 215 0.43 1.55 -10.94
C TYR A 215 1.04 0.81 -9.76
N GLY A 216 1.83 1.43 -8.88
CA GLY A 216 2.53 0.74 -7.79
C GLY A 216 3.60 -0.23 -8.29
N TYR A 217 4.22 -0.95 -7.36
CA TYR A 217 5.34 -1.87 -7.63
C TYR A 217 4.90 -3.33 -7.60
N ILE A 218 4.72 -3.90 -6.40
CA ILE A 218 4.12 -5.23 -6.20
C ILE A 218 2.70 -5.08 -5.66
N ARG A 219 1.80 -6.00 -6.04
CA ARG A 219 0.49 -6.15 -5.40
C ARG A 219 0.47 -7.35 -4.48
N TYR A 220 0.03 -7.13 -3.25
CA TYR A 220 -0.08 -8.21 -2.27
C TYR A 220 -1.53 -8.66 -2.13
N TYR A 221 -1.74 -9.98 -2.14
CA TYR A 221 -3.05 -10.62 -1.99
C TYR A 221 -3.00 -11.77 -1.00
N ALA A 222 -4.14 -12.08 -0.37
CA ALA A 222 -4.26 -13.29 0.44
C ALA A 222 -4.68 -14.51 -0.38
N ASN A 223 -5.49 -14.32 -1.43
CA ASN A 223 -6.15 -15.39 -2.16
C ASN A 223 -5.73 -15.42 -3.65
N PRO A 224 -5.26 -16.58 -4.17
CA PRO A 224 -4.96 -16.75 -5.60
C PRO A 224 -6.12 -16.39 -6.53
N LYS A 225 -7.36 -16.71 -6.17
CA LYS A 225 -8.56 -16.46 -7.00
C LYS A 225 -8.78 -14.96 -7.22
N ASP A 226 -8.48 -14.15 -6.21
CA ASP A 226 -8.65 -12.70 -6.29
C ASP A 226 -7.47 -12.05 -7.02
N ALA A 227 -6.25 -12.55 -6.78
CA ALA A 227 -5.07 -12.17 -7.57
C ALA A 227 -5.25 -12.41 -9.07
N MET A 228 -5.80 -13.57 -9.48
CA MET A 228 -6.03 -13.91 -10.89
C MET A 228 -7.06 -13.02 -11.60
N LYS A 229 -7.92 -12.31 -10.86
CA LYS A 229 -8.89 -11.37 -11.44
C LYS A 229 -8.32 -9.97 -11.66
N GLU A 230 -7.16 -9.68 -11.10
CA GLU A 230 -6.55 -8.37 -11.24
C GLU A 230 -6.01 -8.16 -12.64
N GLU A 231 -6.22 -6.97 -13.17
CA GLU A 231 -5.72 -6.57 -14.49
C GLU A 231 -4.21 -6.78 -14.62
N VAL A 232 -3.48 -6.59 -13.51
CA VAL A 232 -2.03 -6.72 -13.44
C VAL A 232 -1.54 -8.16 -13.67
N ALA A 233 -2.35 -9.19 -13.39
CA ALA A 233 -2.02 -10.59 -13.68
C ALA A 233 -2.04 -10.89 -15.19
N GLY A 234 -2.92 -10.21 -15.92
CA GLY A 234 -3.21 -10.50 -17.32
C GLY A 234 -3.85 -11.88 -17.53
N MET A 235 -3.84 -12.37 -18.77
CA MET A 235 -4.57 -13.58 -19.17
C MET A 235 -3.83 -14.90 -18.87
N LYS A 236 -2.50 -14.88 -18.85
CA LYS A 236 -1.63 -16.05 -18.65
C LYS A 236 -0.43 -15.64 -17.77
N PRO A 237 -0.64 -15.36 -16.47
CA PRO A 237 0.49 -15.15 -15.56
C PRO A 237 1.26 -16.45 -15.36
N LEU A 238 2.57 -16.37 -15.12
CA LEU A 238 3.28 -17.48 -14.51
C LEU A 238 2.93 -17.53 -13.02
N PHE A 239 2.50 -18.69 -12.56
CA PHE A 239 2.29 -18.95 -11.14
C PHE A 239 3.48 -19.77 -10.62
N THR A 240 4.24 -19.22 -9.69
CA THR A 240 5.41 -19.86 -9.07
C THR A 240 5.27 -19.85 -7.54
N THR A 241 6.03 -20.70 -6.87
CA THR A 241 6.10 -20.76 -5.40
C THR A 241 7.41 -20.17 -4.94
N ALA A 242 7.38 -19.27 -3.96
CA ALA A 242 8.62 -18.82 -3.32
C ALA A 242 9.24 -19.97 -2.52
N LEU A 243 10.52 -20.21 -2.68
CA LEU A 243 11.29 -21.21 -1.93
C LEU A 243 11.77 -20.68 -0.59
N GLY A 244 11.93 -19.36 -0.47
CA GLY A 244 12.46 -18.73 0.72
C GLY A 244 12.29 -17.22 0.73
N VAL A 245 12.72 -16.63 1.84
CA VAL A 245 12.71 -15.18 2.07
C VAL A 245 14.12 -14.72 2.37
N SER A 246 14.45 -13.51 1.94
CA SER A 246 15.77 -12.93 2.19
C SER A 246 15.67 -11.47 2.67
N GLY A 247 16.83 -10.96 3.11
CA GLY A 247 16.97 -9.66 3.75
C GLY A 247 16.53 -9.64 5.22
N LYS A 248 17.09 -8.69 5.97
CA LYS A 248 16.90 -8.57 7.42
C LYS A 248 15.44 -8.46 7.84
N LEU A 249 14.62 -7.81 7.02
CA LEU A 249 13.21 -7.58 7.25
C LEU A 249 12.32 -8.65 6.60
N GLY A 250 12.88 -9.65 5.91
CA GLY A 250 12.13 -10.77 5.32
C GLY A 250 11.06 -10.33 4.33
N ALA A 251 11.43 -9.43 3.40
CA ALA A 251 10.53 -8.90 2.38
C ALA A 251 10.85 -9.43 0.97
N ASP A 252 12.11 -9.78 0.71
CA ASP A 252 12.54 -10.29 -0.60
C ASP A 252 12.24 -11.79 -0.71
N LEU A 253 11.97 -12.22 -1.94
CA LEU A 253 11.53 -13.57 -2.27
C LEU A 253 12.59 -14.29 -3.10
N VAL A 254 12.76 -15.58 -2.84
CA VAL A 254 13.56 -16.47 -3.68
C VAL A 254 12.62 -17.42 -4.41
N ILE A 255 12.74 -17.55 -5.73
CA ILE A 255 12.05 -18.53 -6.56
C ILE A 255 13.05 -19.56 -7.12
N SER A 256 12.57 -20.67 -7.67
CA SER A 256 13.47 -21.66 -8.28
C SER A 256 14.16 -21.12 -9.53
N ASN A 257 15.36 -21.60 -9.80
CA ASN A 257 16.07 -21.30 -11.05
C ASN A 257 15.24 -21.70 -12.28
N GLU A 258 14.50 -22.81 -12.22
CA GLU A 258 13.63 -23.26 -13.31
C GLU A 258 12.51 -22.25 -13.63
N ASP A 259 11.85 -21.68 -12.60
CA ASP A 259 10.78 -20.71 -12.81
C ASP A 259 11.33 -19.33 -13.21
N ALA A 260 12.51 -18.96 -12.69
CA ALA A 260 13.26 -17.81 -13.17
C ALA A 260 13.55 -17.91 -14.67
N GLU A 261 14.11 -19.03 -15.14
CA GLU A 261 14.40 -19.28 -16.55
C GLU A 261 13.15 -19.14 -17.44
N LYS A 262 12.00 -19.69 -17.02
CA LYS A 262 10.72 -19.56 -17.76
C LYS A 262 10.32 -18.10 -17.96
N ILE A 263 10.53 -17.24 -16.96
CA ILE A 263 10.22 -15.80 -17.04
C ILE A 263 11.22 -15.10 -17.97
N LEU A 264 12.51 -15.40 -17.82
CA LEU A 264 13.58 -14.74 -18.56
C LEU A 264 13.65 -15.14 -20.04
N ALA A 265 13.15 -16.33 -20.40
CA ALA A 265 13.18 -16.88 -21.75
C ALA A 265 12.34 -16.09 -22.77
N SER A 266 11.30 -15.37 -22.35
CA SER A 266 10.40 -14.66 -23.26
C SER A 266 10.50 -13.15 -23.13
N PRO A 267 10.80 -12.40 -24.22
CA PRO A 267 10.80 -10.93 -24.18
C PRO A 267 9.47 -10.32 -23.70
N LYS A 268 8.33 -10.97 -24.00
CA LYS A 268 7.01 -10.54 -23.55
C LYS A 268 6.84 -10.67 -22.04
N SER A 269 7.37 -11.73 -21.44
CA SER A 269 7.39 -11.92 -19.99
C SER A 269 8.23 -10.82 -19.32
N ARG A 270 9.44 -10.55 -19.84
CA ARG A 270 10.30 -9.45 -19.35
C ARG A 270 9.60 -8.09 -19.44
N GLU A 271 8.91 -7.82 -20.56
CA GLU A 271 8.13 -6.58 -20.73
C GLU A 271 6.99 -6.47 -19.70
N ALA A 272 6.32 -7.57 -19.35
CA ALA A 272 5.30 -7.58 -18.31
C ALA A 272 5.90 -7.18 -16.95
N LEU A 273 7.05 -7.76 -16.57
CA LEU A 273 7.73 -7.43 -15.31
C LEU A 273 8.20 -5.97 -15.29
N LEU A 274 8.78 -5.45 -16.39
CA LEU A 274 9.15 -4.03 -16.52
C LEU A 274 7.97 -3.06 -16.29
N LYS A 275 6.74 -3.51 -16.56
CA LYS A 275 5.50 -2.75 -16.33
C LYS A 275 4.90 -2.93 -14.93
N GLY A 276 5.59 -3.64 -14.04
CA GLY A 276 5.13 -3.90 -12.67
C GLY A 276 4.03 -4.96 -12.58
N LYS A 277 4.01 -5.91 -13.52
CA LYS A 277 3.00 -6.97 -13.55
C LYS A 277 3.32 -8.12 -12.59
N VAL A 278 3.40 -7.80 -11.29
CA VAL A 278 3.82 -8.72 -10.24
C VAL A 278 2.83 -8.71 -9.08
N ILE A 279 2.36 -9.91 -8.72
CA ILE A 279 1.54 -10.16 -7.53
C ILE A 279 2.28 -11.12 -6.61
N VAL A 280 2.24 -10.85 -5.31
CA VAL A 280 2.72 -11.76 -4.28
C VAL A 280 1.55 -12.17 -3.41
N LEU A 281 1.42 -13.48 -3.17
CA LEU A 281 0.43 -14.03 -2.26
C LEU A 281 1.04 -14.18 -0.86
N LEU A 282 0.37 -13.61 0.14
CA LEU A 282 0.79 -13.63 1.54
C LEU A 282 -0.21 -14.40 2.41
N GLY A 283 0.33 -15.12 3.39
CA GLY A 283 -0.44 -15.87 4.38
C GLY A 283 -0.47 -15.09 5.69
N LYS A 284 -1.59 -15.14 6.40
CA LYS A 284 -1.63 -14.61 7.77
C LYS A 284 -0.75 -15.51 8.64
N ARG A 285 0.19 -14.92 9.39
CA ARG A 285 0.89 -15.67 10.44
C ARG A 285 -0.15 -16.11 11.47
N GLU A 286 -0.26 -17.41 11.69
CA GLU A 286 -0.87 -17.93 12.91
C GLU A 286 0.02 -17.42 14.07
N LYS A 287 -0.60 -16.71 15.01
CA LYS A 287 0.06 -16.24 16.23
C LYS A 287 0.00 -17.32 17.28
#